data_AF-K1U4H7-F1
#
_entry.id   AF-K1U4H7-F1
#
_cell.length_a   1.000
_cell.length_b   1.000
_cell.length_c   1.000
_cell.angle_alpha   90.00
_cell.angle_beta   90.00
_cell.angle_gamma   90.00
#
_symmetry.space_group_name_H-M   'P 1'
#
loop_
_entity.id
_entity.type
_entity.pdbx_description
1 polymer ?
#
loop_
_entity_poly.entity_id
_entity_poly.type
_entity_poly.pdbx_seq_one_letter_code
_entity_poly.pdbx_strand_id
1 'polypeptide(L)'
;MENNQEKKQTVLSLIQPTGTPTLGNYLGALKNWKNMSDGYDCFFGVADLHSITVRPNPADLRRRTTEMYALLLALGLDPHKNTVFVQSHVPAHAQLAWILTAIPNSERLQE
;
A
#
# COMPACT_ATOMS: atom_id res chain seq x y z
N MET A 1 -16.10 4.50 -32.34
CA MET A 1 -14.65 4.24 -32.22
C MET A 1 -14.42 3.80 -30.79
N GLU A 2 -14.50 2.49 -30.53
CA GLU A 2 -14.19 1.95 -29.20
C GLU A 2 -12.69 2.10 -28.99
N ASN A 3 -12.32 2.96 -28.02
CA ASN A 3 -10.93 3.10 -27.58
C ASN A 3 -10.56 1.82 -26.82
N ASN A 4 -10.13 0.80 -27.57
CA ASN A 4 -9.60 -0.43 -27.01
C ASN A 4 -8.13 -0.17 -26.61
N GLN A 5 -7.92 0.68 -25.60
CA GLN A 5 -6.64 0.71 -24.90
C GLN A 5 -6.58 -0.58 -24.09
N GLU A 6 -5.66 -1.49 -24.43
CA GLU A 6 -5.40 -2.68 -23.63
C GLU A 6 -5.23 -2.28 -22.16
N LYS A 7 -6.12 -2.80 -21.32
CA LYS A 7 -6.17 -2.47 -19.90
C LYS A 7 -4.89 -2.99 -19.26
N LYS A 8 -4.00 -2.09 -18.86
CA LYS A 8 -2.79 -2.43 -18.08
C LYS A 8 -3.21 -3.26 -16.87
N GLN A 9 -2.42 -4.27 -16.54
CA GLN A 9 -2.65 -5.06 -15.33
C GLN A 9 -2.49 -4.15 -14.10
N THR A 10 -3.38 -4.32 -13.13
CA THR A 10 -3.36 -3.54 -11.88
C THR A 10 -2.49 -4.23 -10.85
N VAL A 11 -1.61 -3.47 -10.19
CA VAL A 11 -0.78 -3.96 -9.09
C VAL A 11 -1.04 -3.13 -7.84
N LEU A 12 -1.39 -3.79 -6.73
CA LEU A 12 -1.53 -3.16 -5.42
C LEU A 12 -0.35 -3.60 -4.53
N SER A 13 0.40 -2.64 -4.01
CA SER A 13 1.54 -2.88 -3.13
C SER A 13 1.46 -1.95 -1.92
N LEU A 14 1.41 -2.55 -0.74
CA LEU A 14 1.30 -1.82 0.52
C LEU A 14 2.53 -2.11 1.40
N ILE A 15 3.10 -1.06 1.97
CA ILE A 15 4.22 -1.16 2.92
C ILE A 15 3.73 -0.85 4.34
N GLN A 16 4.10 -1.69 5.30
CA GLN A 16 3.81 -1.41 6.70
C GLN A 16 4.80 -0.35 7.23
N PRO A 17 4.33 0.69 7.96
CA PRO A 17 5.18 1.68 8.61
C PRO A 17 5.88 1.12 9.87
N THR A 18 6.57 -0.01 9.72
CA THR A 18 7.28 -0.70 10.79
C THR A 18 8.80 -0.55 10.63
N GLY A 19 9.46 -0.03 11.67
CA GLY A 19 10.91 0.16 11.66
C GLY A 19 11.39 1.16 10.60
N THR A 20 12.71 1.22 10.42
CA THR A 20 13.35 2.03 9.38
C THR A 20 13.67 1.12 8.18
N PRO A 21 13.26 1.48 6.95
CA PRO A 21 13.62 0.75 5.75
C PRO A 21 15.12 0.56 5.63
N THR A 22 15.55 -0.68 5.41
CA THR A 22 16.96 -1.02 5.23
C THR A 22 17.35 -0.99 3.75
N LEU A 23 18.65 -0.99 3.48
CA LEU A 23 19.16 -1.14 2.11
C LEU A 23 18.68 -2.45 1.46
N GLY A 24 18.49 -3.51 2.25
CA GLY A 24 17.93 -4.77 1.78
C GLY A 24 16.49 -4.62 1.25
N ASN A 25 15.65 -3.83 1.95
CA ASN A 25 14.30 -3.53 1.47
C ASN A 25 14.33 -2.73 0.17
N TYR A 26 15.30 -1.82 0.05
CA TYR A 26 15.47 -1.02 -1.17
C TYR A 26 15.83 -1.89 -2.38
N LEU A 27 16.86 -2.71 -2.24
CA LEU A 27 17.35 -3.56 -3.32
C LEU A 27 16.38 -4.71 -3.66
N GLY A 28 15.66 -5.23 -2.65
CA GLY A 28 14.76 -6.37 -2.84
C GLY A 28 13.41 -6.01 -3.45
N ALA A 29 12.80 -4.90 -3.04
CA ALA A 29 11.43 -4.55 -3.44
C ALA A 29 11.33 -3.14 -4.06
N LEU A 30 11.81 -2.12 -3.34
CA LEU A 30 11.51 -0.72 -3.68
C LEU A 30 12.10 -0.30 -5.04
N LYS A 31 13.29 -0.79 -5.41
CA LYS A 31 13.89 -0.53 -6.72
C LYS A 31 13.05 -1.09 -7.87
N ASN A 32 12.42 -2.25 -7.68
CA ASN A 32 11.62 -2.91 -8.71
C ASN A 32 10.27 -2.21 -8.92
N TRP A 33 9.71 -1.57 -7.88
CA TRP A 33 8.45 -0.84 -7.99
C TRP A 33 8.50 0.30 -9.00
N LYS A 34 9.64 1.00 -9.09
CA LYS A 34 9.85 2.03 -10.12
C LYS A 34 9.78 1.45 -11.53
N ASN A 35 10.47 0.35 -11.78
CA ASN A 35 10.47 -0.28 -13.11
C ASN A 35 9.08 -0.82 -13.49
N MET A 36 8.34 -1.33 -12.51
CA MET A 36 6.98 -1.85 -12.72
C MET A 36 5.98 -0.73 -12.99
N SER A 37 6.19 0.47 -12.41
CA SER A 37 5.28 1.61 -12.53
C SER A 37 5.05 2.12 -13.96
N ASP A 38 5.96 1.86 -14.90
CA ASP A 38 5.78 2.26 -16.30
C ASP A 38 4.86 1.29 -17.07
N GLY A 39 4.89 0.00 -16.73
CA GLY A 39 4.18 -1.08 -17.44
C GLY A 39 2.79 -1.42 -16.89
N TYR A 40 2.51 -1.06 -15.65
CA TYR A 40 1.31 -1.48 -14.91
C TYR A 40 0.54 -0.26 -14.37
N ASP A 41 -0.72 -0.47 -14.01
CA ASP A 41 -1.47 0.51 -13.22
C ASP A 41 -1.22 0.22 -11.73
N CYS A 42 -0.31 0.99 -11.13
CA CYS A 42 0.20 0.70 -9.80
C CYS A 42 -0.45 1.56 -8.70
N PHE A 43 -0.86 0.87 -7.65
CA PHE A 43 -1.36 1.42 -6.40
C PHE A 43 -0.32 1.13 -5.31
N PHE A 44 0.39 2.16 -4.88
CA PHE A 44 1.34 2.08 -3.79
C PHE A 44 0.76 2.74 -2.55
N GLY A 45 0.90 2.12 -1.38
CA GLY A 45 0.42 2.79 -0.18
C GLY A 45 1.06 2.34 1.11
N VAL A 46 0.78 3.11 2.15
CA VAL A 46 1.23 2.84 3.51
C VAL A 46 0.09 2.19 4.30
N ALA A 47 0.30 0.96 4.76
CA ALA A 47 -0.67 0.16 5.50
C ALA A 47 -0.63 0.45 7.01
N ASP A 48 -1.03 1.66 7.39
CA ASP A 48 -1.07 2.09 8.79
C ASP A 48 -2.15 1.38 9.61
N LEU A 49 -3.33 1.10 9.05
CA LEU A 49 -4.36 0.30 9.72
C LEU A 49 -3.91 -1.13 9.99
N HIS A 50 -3.05 -1.72 9.16
CA HIS A 50 -2.49 -3.05 9.45
C HIS A 50 -1.50 -3.01 10.63
N SER A 51 -0.89 -1.85 10.89
CA SER A 51 0.15 -1.70 11.92
C SER A 51 -0.43 -1.51 13.32
N ILE A 52 -1.70 -1.12 13.47
CA ILE A 52 -2.32 -0.93 14.80
C ILE A 52 -2.58 -2.27 15.52
N THR A 53 -2.59 -3.38 14.79
CA THR A 53 -2.84 -4.73 15.32
C THR A 53 -1.78 -5.18 16.34
N VAL A 54 -0.58 -4.59 16.27
CA VAL A 54 0.57 -4.90 17.16
C VAL A 54 0.81 -3.84 18.24
N ARG A 55 -0.17 -2.96 18.51
CA ARG A 55 -0.11 -1.91 19.56
C ARG A 55 1.14 -1.00 19.51
N PRO A 56 1.38 -0.27 18.41
CA PRO A 56 2.49 0.67 18.32
C PRO A 56 2.27 1.92 19.19
N ASN A 57 3.34 2.63 19.52
CA ASN A 57 3.22 3.99 20.07
C ASN A 57 2.55 4.92 19.03
N PRO A 58 1.45 5.62 19.37
CA PRO A 58 0.72 6.45 18.41
C PRO A 58 1.55 7.57 17.77
N ALA A 59 2.49 8.17 18.51
CA ALA A 59 3.35 9.22 17.99
C ALA A 59 4.34 8.67 16.95
N ASP A 60 4.92 7.50 17.24
CA ASP A 60 5.82 6.83 16.29
C ASP A 60 5.09 6.36 15.04
N LEU A 61 3.88 5.82 15.18
CA LEU A 61 3.11 5.37 14.02
C LEU A 61 2.85 6.54 13.07
N ARG A 62 2.36 7.68 13.58
CA ARG A 62 2.13 8.88 12.75
C ARG A 62 3.40 9.33 12.04
N ARG A 63 4.50 9.46 12.77
CA ARG A 63 5.79 9.87 12.22
C ARG A 63 6.26 8.91 11.12
N ARG A 64 6.24 7.60 11.39
CA ARG A 64 6.68 6.56 10.44
C ARG A 64 5.80 6.48 9.20
N THR A 65 4.49 6.68 9.33
CA THR A 65 3.58 6.74 8.19
C THR A 65 3.97 7.88 7.25
N THR A 66 4.23 9.08 7.79
CA THR A 66 4.69 10.22 6.99
C THR A 66 6.07 9.99 6.38
N GLU A 67 7.03 9.48 7.15
CA GLU A 67 8.38 9.15 6.65
C GLU A 67 8.34 8.11 5.52
N MET A 68 7.52 7.08 5.67
CA MET A 68 7.36 6.04 4.66
C MET A 68 6.71 6.58 3.40
N TYR A 69 5.67 7.41 3.52
CA TYR A 69 5.05 8.07 2.38
C TYR A 69 6.05 8.97 1.64
N ALA A 70 6.83 9.76 2.39
CA ALA A 70 7.90 10.59 1.82
C ALA A 70 8.97 9.74 1.11
N LEU A 71 9.32 8.57 1.65
CA LEU A 71 10.24 7.63 1.02
C LEU A 71 9.69 7.13 -0.33
N LEU A 72 8.41 6.76 -0.40
CA LEU A 72 7.79 6.32 -1.66
C LEU A 72 7.95 7.38 -2.76
N LEU A 73 7.75 8.66 -2.42
CA LEU A 73 7.98 9.77 -3.34
C LEU A 73 9.47 9.94 -3.68
N ALA A 74 10.36 9.83 -2.70
CA ALA A 74 11.81 9.96 -2.89
C ALA A 74 12.40 8.85 -3.78
N LEU A 75 11.76 7.68 -3.83
CA LEU A 75 12.12 6.58 -4.74
C LEU A 75 11.77 6.87 -6.21
N GLY A 76 11.06 7.97 -6.47
CA GLY A 76 10.64 8.36 -7.80
C GLY A 76 9.33 7.74 -8.25
N LEU A 77 8.47 7.31 -7.30
CA LEU A 77 7.08 6.97 -7.60
C LEU A 77 6.32 8.28 -7.83
N ASP A 78 6.01 8.55 -9.09
CA ASP A 78 5.27 9.74 -9.50
C ASP A 78 3.78 9.59 -9.17
N PRO A 79 3.20 10.43 -8.28
CA PRO A 79 1.79 10.39 -7.91
C PRO A 79 0.84 10.81 -9.04
N HIS A 80 1.36 11.39 -10.13
CA HIS A 80 0.56 11.69 -11.32
C HIS A 80 0.40 10.50 -12.25
N LYS A 81 1.34 9.54 -12.19
CA LYS A 81 1.31 8.31 -13.00
C LYS A 81 0.75 7.12 -12.24
N ASN A 82 0.94 7.10 -10.92
CA ASN A 82 0.57 5.99 -10.05
C ASN A 82 -0.22 6.54 -8.86
N THR A 83 -1.10 5.72 -8.30
CA THR A 83 -1.82 6.13 -7.09
C THR A 83 -0.95 5.85 -5.87
N VAL A 84 -0.53 6.90 -5.15
CA VAL A 84 0.20 6.79 -3.88
C VAL A 84 -0.69 7.27 -2.74
N PHE A 85 -0.90 6.44 -1.71
CA PHE A 85 -1.87 6.77 -0.65
C PHE A 85 -1.52 6.21 0.75
N VAL A 86 -2.25 6.66 1.76
CA VAL A 86 -2.22 6.11 3.13
C VAL A 86 -3.54 5.38 3.37
N GLN A 87 -3.48 4.14 3.89
CA GLN A 87 -4.65 3.26 3.99
C GLN A 87 -5.78 3.89 4.82
N SER A 88 -5.48 4.50 5.98
CA SER A 88 -6.47 5.16 6.83
C SER A 88 -7.17 6.36 6.19
N HIS A 89 -6.55 7.01 5.20
CA HIS A 89 -7.13 8.18 4.52
C HIS A 89 -8.22 7.80 3.51
N VAL A 90 -8.40 6.51 3.23
CA VAL A 90 -9.40 6.00 2.30
C VAL A 90 -10.39 5.14 3.09
N PRO A 91 -11.52 5.72 3.56
CA PRO A 91 -12.49 5.04 4.43
C PRO A 91 -13.07 3.76 3.83
N ALA A 92 -13.08 3.66 2.50
CA ALA A 92 -13.54 2.48 1.78
C ALA A 92 -12.83 1.18 2.20
N HIS A 93 -11.56 1.24 2.64
CA HIS A 93 -10.86 0.06 3.15
C HIS A 93 -11.55 -0.55 4.36
N ALA A 94 -11.92 0.29 5.34
CA ALA A 94 -12.57 -0.18 6.57
C ALA A 94 -14.01 -0.66 6.30
N GLN A 95 -14.72 0.05 5.42
CA GLN A 95 -16.09 -0.32 5.03
C GLN A 95 -16.13 -1.66 4.28
N LEU A 96 -15.23 -1.86 3.32
CA LEU A 96 -15.13 -3.11 2.59
C LEU A 96 -14.68 -4.25 3.50
N ALA A 97 -13.70 -4.03 4.37
CA ALA A 97 -13.27 -5.03 5.35
C ALA A 97 -14.46 -5.52 6.21
N TRP A 98 -15.31 -4.60 6.69
CA TRP A 98 -16.51 -4.94 7.45
C TRP A 98 -17.47 -5.84 6.64
N ILE A 99 -17.76 -5.48 5.39
CA ILE A 99 -18.61 -6.30 4.51
C ILE A 99 -18.00 -7.68 4.29
N LEU A 100 -16.69 -7.76 4.03
CA LEU A 100 -15.99 -9.03 3.80
C LEU A 100 -15.99 -9.93 5.04
N THR A 101 -15.87 -9.38 6.24
CA THR A 101 -15.98 -10.14 7.50
C THR A 101 -17.40 -10.64 7.76
N ALA A 102 -18.42 -9.91 7.29
CA ALA A 102 -19.82 -10.32 7.42
C ALA A 102 -20.23 -11.46 6.46
N ILE A 103 -19.40 -11.77 5.45
CA ILE A 103 -19.62 -12.92 4.56
C ILE A 103 -19.18 -14.20 5.29
N PRO A 104 -20.05 -15.21 5.44
CA PRO A 104 -19.73 -16.43 6.18
C PRO A 104 -18.65 -17.24 5.45
N ASN A 105 -17.42 -17.16 5.97
CA ASN A 105 -16.27 -18.00 5.59
C ASN A 105 -15.44 -18.33 6.84
N SER A 106 -16.09 -18.63 7.95
CA SER A 106 -15.49 -18.74 9.29
C SER A 106 -14.34 -19.74 9.41
N GLU A 107 -14.26 -20.73 8.53
CA GLU A 107 -13.20 -21.75 8.53
C GLU A 107 -11.85 -21.19 8.04
N ARG A 108 -11.83 -20.22 7.11
CA ARG A 108 -10.58 -19.68 6.52
C ARG A 108 -9.84 -18.66 7.39
N LEU A 109 -10.46 -18.17 8.46
CA LEU A 109 -9.86 -17.16 9.35
C LEU A 109 -9.23 -17.77 10.61
N GLN A 110 -9.40 -19.08 10.83
CA GLN A 110 -8.85 -19.80 11.99
C GLN A 110 -7.59 -20.62 11.68
N GLU A 111 -7.26 -20.79 10.40
CA GLU A 111 -5.98 -21.33 9.92
C GLU A 111 -4.90 -20.24 9.84
#